data_AF-A0A2D5IHL6-F1
#
_entry.id   AF-A0A2D5IHL6-F1
#
_cell.length_a   1.000
_cell.length_b   1.000
_cell.length_c   1.000
_cell.angle_alpha   90.00
_cell.angle_beta   90.00
_cell.angle_gamma   90.00
#
_symmetry.space_group_name_H-M   'P 1'
#
loop_
_entity.id
_entity.type
_entity.pdbx_description
1 polymer ?
#
loop_
_entity_poly.entity_id
_entity_poly.type
_entity_poly.pdbx_seq_one_letter_code
_entity_poly.pdbx_strand_id
1 'polypeptide(L)'
;MKKIIASLMVAAFTAAPAFAADLGGRVLNIGSDTTYPPHEFIEDGVVKGFDVDVVAAICERINCKPNWVSTAWDGIFPALADGQFDMVVSGVTITEERDKIVDFSDPYIIVQQGVLMRVSDDGSSIDDFKSGDMRLASQTGTTNAALGEELVGRDNLQLFDAFNNAVVALQNGDVDGVIIDSTSAAAYEQEFAGELTVGITGLSSDPLGLVFQEGDSIQDDFNEGLAAIIADGTMQELVVKWWPK
;
A
#
# COMPACT_ATOMS: atom_id res chain seq x y z
N MET A 1 -12.31 -11.86 -71.31
CA MET A 1 -11.75 -11.31 -70.06
C MET A 1 -12.67 -11.74 -68.92
N LYS A 2 -12.32 -12.79 -68.17
CA LYS A 2 -13.12 -13.31 -67.05
C LYS A 2 -12.76 -12.51 -65.79
N LYS A 3 -13.73 -11.80 -65.21
CA LYS A 3 -13.55 -11.09 -63.93
C LYS A 3 -13.76 -12.08 -62.80
N ILE A 4 -12.70 -12.31 -62.01
CA ILE A 4 -12.72 -13.11 -60.78
C ILE A 4 -13.12 -12.13 -59.67
N ILE A 5 -14.27 -12.38 -59.03
CA ILE A 5 -14.70 -11.66 -57.83
C ILE A 5 -14.12 -12.41 -56.64
N ALA A 6 -13.08 -11.86 -56.03
CA ALA A 6 -12.54 -12.33 -54.76
C ALA A 6 -13.46 -11.85 -53.64
N SER A 7 -14.14 -12.78 -52.95
CA SER A 7 -14.88 -12.48 -51.74
C SER A 7 -13.89 -12.31 -50.58
N LEU A 8 -13.80 -11.11 -50.02
CA LEU A 8 -13.11 -10.88 -48.75
C LEU A 8 -13.93 -11.53 -47.63
N MET A 9 -13.39 -12.57 -47.02
CA MET A 9 -13.92 -13.16 -45.81
C MET A 9 -13.41 -12.32 -44.63
N VAL A 10 -14.25 -11.43 -44.11
CA VAL A 10 -13.96 -10.70 -42.86
C VAL A 10 -14.12 -11.70 -41.71
N ALA A 11 -13.00 -12.18 -41.17
CA ALA A 11 -13.02 -12.95 -39.94
C ALA A 11 -13.34 -11.99 -38.78
N ALA A 12 -14.58 -12.04 -38.29
CA ALA A 12 -14.95 -11.40 -37.04
C ALA A 12 -14.28 -12.18 -35.90
N PHE A 13 -13.22 -11.62 -35.32
CA PHE A 13 -12.71 -12.04 -34.02
C PHE A 13 -13.81 -11.73 -33.00
N THR A 14 -14.53 -12.77 -32.59
CA THR A 14 -15.34 -12.71 -31.38
C THR A 14 -14.36 -12.81 -30.23
N ALA A 15 -14.13 -11.69 -29.52
CA ALA A 15 -13.48 -11.74 -28.23
C ALA A 15 -14.36 -12.60 -27.32
N ALA A 16 -13.96 -13.84 -27.06
CA ALA A 16 -14.55 -14.61 -25.98
C ALA A 16 -14.32 -13.81 -24.69
N PRO A 17 -15.29 -13.73 -23.78
CA PRO A 17 -15.02 -13.18 -22.46
C PRO A 17 -13.85 -14.00 -21.87
N ALA A 18 -12.76 -13.33 -21.51
CA ALA A 18 -11.77 -13.93 -20.65
C ALA A 18 -12.53 -14.40 -19.41
N PHE A 19 -12.57 -15.70 -19.17
CA PHE A 19 -13.04 -16.19 -17.89
C PHE A 19 -12.00 -15.72 -16.89
N ALA A 20 -12.41 -14.86 -15.96
CA ALA A 20 -11.58 -14.49 -14.82
C ALA A 20 -11.02 -15.77 -14.17
N ALA A 21 -9.77 -15.72 -13.69
CA ALA A 21 -9.21 -16.70 -12.79
C ALA A 21 -10.24 -17.17 -11.75
N ASP A 22 -10.26 -18.46 -11.41
CA ASP A 22 -11.19 -19.02 -10.42
C ASP A 22 -10.42 -19.89 -9.43
N LEU A 23 -10.21 -19.35 -8.22
CA LEU A 23 -9.52 -20.01 -7.12
C LEU A 23 -10.40 -20.98 -6.33
N GLY A 24 -11.63 -21.27 -6.79
CA GLY A 24 -12.47 -22.33 -6.25
C GLY A 24 -12.91 -22.13 -4.79
N GLY A 25 -12.93 -20.89 -4.32
CA GLY A 25 -13.22 -20.52 -2.93
C GLY A 25 -12.06 -20.77 -1.97
N ARG A 26 -10.81 -20.87 -2.47
CA ARG A 26 -9.59 -21.00 -1.65
C ARG A 26 -9.55 -19.90 -0.59
N VAL A 27 -9.27 -20.31 0.65
CA VAL A 27 -8.97 -19.38 1.73
C VAL A 27 -7.50 -18.99 1.63
N LEU A 28 -7.21 -17.69 1.63
CA LEU A 28 -5.86 -17.14 1.56
C LEU A 28 -5.54 -16.47 2.89
N ASN A 29 -4.45 -16.89 3.54
CA ASN A 29 -3.93 -16.23 4.73
C ASN A 29 -3.12 -15.01 4.30
N ILE A 30 -3.52 -13.83 4.78
CA ILE A 30 -2.96 -12.55 4.38
C ILE A 30 -2.24 -11.95 5.58
N GLY A 31 -0.91 -11.85 5.52
CA GLY A 31 -0.12 -11.14 6.52
C GLY A 31 -0.26 -9.63 6.33
N SER A 32 -0.51 -8.90 7.42
CA SER A 32 -0.68 -7.44 7.39
C SER A 32 -0.25 -6.79 8.70
N ASP A 33 0.48 -5.68 8.65
CA ASP A 33 0.73 -4.82 9.80
C ASP A 33 -0.43 -3.82 9.94
N THR A 34 -1.40 -4.16 10.78
CA THR A 34 -2.67 -3.44 10.91
C THR A 34 -2.57 -2.16 11.75
N THR A 35 -1.49 -1.40 11.58
CA THR A 35 -1.21 -0.12 12.27
C THR A 35 -1.10 1.07 11.31
N TYR A 36 -1.62 0.92 10.09
CA TYR A 36 -1.43 1.85 8.99
C TYR A 36 -2.76 2.34 8.36
N PRO A 37 -3.57 3.12 9.11
CA PRO A 37 -4.79 3.69 8.56
C PRO A 37 -4.48 4.70 7.44
N PRO A 38 -5.30 4.79 6.39
CA PRO A 38 -6.54 4.05 6.18
C PRO A 38 -6.35 2.76 5.37
N HIS A 39 -5.10 2.35 5.08
CA HIS A 39 -4.81 1.15 4.27
C HIS A 39 -5.19 -0.13 5.02
N GLU A 40 -4.74 -0.26 6.26
CA GLU A 40 -5.06 -1.38 7.14
C GLU A 40 -5.04 -0.97 8.62
N PHE A 41 -6.10 -1.31 9.35
CA PHE A 41 -6.22 -1.06 10.78
C PHE A 41 -7.22 -2.01 11.41
N ILE A 42 -7.23 -2.10 12.74
CA ILE A 42 -8.23 -2.88 13.48
C ILE A 42 -9.32 -1.94 14.00
N GLU A 43 -10.57 -2.24 13.66
CA GLU A 43 -11.76 -1.61 14.23
C GLU A 43 -12.71 -2.70 14.73
N ASP A 44 -13.13 -2.60 15.99
CA ASP A 44 -14.00 -3.59 16.66
C ASP A 44 -13.48 -5.04 16.59
N GLY A 45 -12.15 -5.21 16.56
CA GLY A 45 -11.50 -6.52 16.48
C GLY A 45 -11.48 -7.12 15.06
N VAL A 46 -11.83 -6.34 14.04
CA VAL A 46 -11.82 -6.75 12.62
C VAL A 46 -10.83 -5.88 11.86
N VAL A 47 -10.05 -6.51 10.97
CA VAL A 47 -9.14 -5.79 10.07
C VAL A 47 -9.98 -5.10 8.99
N LYS A 48 -9.78 -3.78 8.83
CA LYS A 48 -10.46 -2.92 7.86
C LYS A 48 -9.44 -2.02 7.18
N GLY A 49 -9.83 -1.44 6.04
CA GLY A 49 -9.02 -0.46 5.34
C GLY A 49 -9.13 -0.58 3.82
N PHE A 50 -8.44 0.31 3.12
CA PHE A 50 -8.39 0.33 1.66
C PHE A 50 -7.83 -0.98 1.09
N ASP A 51 -6.72 -1.48 1.64
CA ASP A 51 -6.10 -2.74 1.22
C ASP A 51 -7.06 -3.92 1.41
N VAL A 52 -7.82 -3.91 2.51
CA VAL A 52 -8.82 -4.92 2.83
C VAL A 52 -9.94 -4.96 1.78
N ASP A 53 -10.45 -3.79 1.42
CA ASP A 53 -11.52 -3.68 0.43
C ASP A 53 -11.03 -4.02 -0.99
N VAL A 54 -9.80 -3.63 -1.35
CA VAL A 54 -9.20 -3.96 -2.64
C VAL A 54 -9.08 -5.48 -2.78
N VAL A 55 -8.53 -6.17 -1.78
CA VAL A 55 -8.39 -7.63 -1.82
C VAL A 55 -9.76 -8.31 -1.80
N ALA A 56 -10.72 -7.80 -1.03
CA ALA A 56 -12.08 -8.34 -1.03
C ALA A 56 -12.72 -8.24 -2.42
N ALA A 57 -12.62 -7.09 -3.08
CA ALA A 57 -13.14 -6.87 -4.42
C ALA A 57 -12.46 -7.77 -5.46
N ILE A 58 -11.14 -7.96 -5.36
CA ILE A 58 -10.41 -8.91 -6.21
C ILE A 58 -10.92 -10.34 -5.98
N CYS A 59 -11.02 -10.77 -4.72
CA CYS A 59 -11.48 -12.11 -4.36
C CYS A 59 -12.92 -12.41 -4.80
N GLU A 60 -13.79 -11.40 -4.91
CA GLU A 60 -15.12 -11.57 -5.50
C GLU A 60 -15.06 -11.94 -7.00
N ARG A 61 -14.03 -11.47 -7.73
CA ARG A 61 -13.82 -11.80 -9.15
C ARG A 61 -13.16 -13.14 -9.35
N ILE A 62 -12.15 -13.41 -8.53
CA ILE A 62 -11.33 -14.61 -8.68
C ILE A 62 -11.74 -15.76 -7.77
N ASN A 63 -12.89 -15.63 -7.11
CA ASN A 63 -13.48 -16.63 -6.21
C ASN A 63 -12.48 -17.11 -5.13
N CYS A 64 -11.92 -16.18 -4.36
CA CYS A 64 -11.15 -16.49 -3.14
C CYS A 64 -11.82 -15.95 -1.87
N LYS A 65 -11.29 -16.34 -0.71
CA LYS A 65 -11.73 -15.88 0.61
C LYS A 65 -10.55 -15.35 1.39
N PRO A 66 -10.46 -14.03 1.64
CA PRO A 66 -9.37 -13.47 2.42
C PRO A 66 -9.51 -13.84 3.90
N ASN A 67 -8.43 -14.29 4.53
CA ASN A 67 -8.29 -14.49 5.96
C ASN A 67 -7.12 -13.63 6.47
N TRP A 68 -7.44 -12.52 7.12
CA TRP A 68 -6.45 -11.56 7.60
C TRP A 68 -5.76 -12.05 8.87
N VAL A 69 -4.44 -11.99 8.87
CA VAL A 69 -3.57 -12.30 10.01
C VAL A 69 -2.72 -11.07 10.31
N SER A 70 -3.09 -10.37 11.39
CA SER A 70 -2.30 -9.24 11.89
C SER A 70 -0.95 -9.75 12.41
N THR A 71 0.12 -9.11 11.95
CA THR A 71 1.52 -9.43 12.31
C THR A 71 2.35 -8.15 12.36
N ALA A 72 3.53 -8.21 12.98
CA ALA A 72 4.47 -7.09 12.95
C ALA A 72 5.11 -6.95 11.56
N TRP A 73 5.39 -5.71 11.14
CA TRP A 73 6.18 -5.42 9.95
C TRP A 73 7.55 -6.09 9.98
N ASP A 74 8.24 -5.99 11.12
CA ASP A 74 9.49 -6.70 11.35
C ASP A 74 9.23 -8.22 11.34
N GLY A 75 9.62 -8.87 10.25
CA GLY A 75 9.41 -10.30 10.04
C GLY A 75 8.27 -10.67 9.09
N ILE A 76 7.52 -9.72 8.53
CA ILE A 76 6.40 -10.03 7.63
C ILE A 76 6.84 -10.76 6.34
N PHE A 77 7.94 -10.32 5.71
CA PHE A 77 8.50 -10.99 4.52
C PHE A 77 9.17 -12.34 4.82
N PRO A 78 9.98 -12.49 5.89
CA PRO A 78 10.42 -13.82 6.34
C PRO A 78 9.26 -14.78 6.61
N ALA A 79 8.18 -14.33 7.27
CA ALA A 79 7.02 -15.17 7.54
C ALA A 79 6.28 -15.59 6.25
N LEU A 80 6.21 -14.70 5.25
CA LEU A 80 5.73 -15.04 3.90
C LEU A 80 6.62 -16.11 3.25
N ALA A 81 7.95 -15.94 3.27
CA ALA A 81 8.89 -16.91 2.70
C ALA A 81 8.85 -18.28 3.40
N ASP A 82 8.53 -18.30 4.70
CA ASP A 82 8.33 -19.52 5.49
C ASP A 82 6.95 -20.16 5.27
N GLY A 83 6.09 -19.56 4.44
CA GLY A 83 4.75 -20.07 4.11
C GLY A 83 3.71 -19.90 5.21
N GLN A 84 3.92 -18.97 6.16
CA GLN A 84 2.92 -18.64 7.17
C GLN A 84 1.73 -17.86 6.58
N PHE A 85 1.98 -17.15 5.47
CA PHE A 85 0.98 -16.44 4.69
C PHE A 85 1.02 -16.90 3.23
N ASP A 86 -0.12 -16.83 2.55
CA ASP A 86 -0.20 -16.97 1.10
C ASP A 86 0.19 -15.65 0.39
N MET A 87 -0.02 -14.51 1.07
CA MET A 87 0.33 -13.18 0.58
C MET A 87 0.55 -12.18 1.70
N VAL A 88 1.22 -11.07 1.38
CA VAL A 88 1.33 -9.91 2.26
C VAL A 88 0.64 -8.71 1.62
N VAL A 89 -0.20 -8.04 2.39
CA VAL A 89 -0.92 -6.84 1.97
C VAL A 89 -0.90 -5.86 3.14
N SER A 90 -0.09 -4.81 3.01
CA SER A 90 0.21 -3.87 4.09
C SER A 90 0.83 -2.58 3.54
N GLY A 91 0.21 -1.98 2.51
CA GLY A 91 0.72 -0.78 1.86
C GLY A 91 2.15 -0.90 1.33
N VAL A 92 2.53 -2.07 0.78
CA VAL A 92 3.93 -2.36 0.46
C VAL A 92 4.38 -1.63 -0.80
N THR A 93 5.31 -0.68 -0.66
CA THR A 93 5.98 -0.06 -1.81
C THR A 93 6.74 -1.09 -2.65
N ILE A 94 6.52 -1.07 -3.96
CA ILE A 94 7.27 -1.85 -4.94
C ILE A 94 8.68 -1.25 -5.07
N THR A 95 9.71 -2.04 -4.79
CA THR A 95 11.12 -1.62 -4.94
C THR A 95 11.94 -2.73 -5.57
N GLU A 96 12.99 -2.38 -6.32
CA GLU A 96 13.92 -3.36 -6.91
C GLU A 96 14.62 -4.23 -5.85
N GLU A 97 14.68 -3.79 -4.60
CA GLU A 97 15.26 -4.59 -3.51
C GLU A 97 14.29 -5.66 -3.02
N ARG A 98 13.01 -5.31 -2.86
CA ARG A 98 11.96 -6.26 -2.46
C ARG A 98 11.66 -7.24 -3.59
N ASP A 99 11.66 -6.78 -4.84
CA ASP A 99 11.41 -7.59 -6.05
C ASP A 99 12.47 -8.70 -6.28
N LYS A 100 13.56 -8.72 -5.50
CA LYS A 100 14.54 -9.81 -5.51
C LYS A 100 14.16 -11.01 -4.64
N ILE A 101 13.18 -10.83 -3.76
CA ILE A 101 12.83 -11.81 -2.72
C ILE A 101 11.33 -12.13 -2.68
N VAL A 102 10.50 -11.33 -3.36
CA VAL A 102 9.05 -11.48 -3.46
C VAL A 102 8.58 -11.01 -4.83
N ASP A 103 7.44 -11.53 -5.27
CA ASP A 103 6.73 -11.04 -6.45
C ASP A 103 5.68 -9.99 -6.05
N PHE A 104 5.46 -9.00 -6.92
CA PHE A 104 4.43 -7.97 -6.75
C PHE A 104 3.31 -8.09 -7.78
N SER A 105 2.08 -7.75 -7.39
CA SER A 105 1.05 -7.41 -8.37
C SER A 105 1.46 -6.18 -9.19
N ASP A 106 0.73 -5.93 -10.28
CA ASP A 106 0.64 -4.60 -10.86
C ASP A 106 0.27 -3.58 -9.75
N PRO A 107 0.76 -2.33 -9.83
CA PRO A 107 0.50 -1.35 -8.79
C PRO A 107 -0.99 -1.02 -8.69
N TYR A 108 -1.56 -1.12 -7.49
CA TYR A 108 -2.99 -0.84 -7.26
C TYR A 108 -3.25 0.63 -6.86
N ILE A 109 -2.23 1.32 -6.34
CA ILE A 109 -2.25 2.75 -6.04
C ILE A 109 -0.83 3.33 -6.09
N ILE A 110 -0.73 4.65 -6.34
CA ILE A 110 0.51 5.41 -6.18
C ILE A 110 0.29 6.40 -5.02
N VAL A 111 1.17 6.35 -4.04
CA VAL A 111 1.17 7.27 -2.89
C VAL A 111 2.38 8.21 -2.97
N GLN A 112 2.37 9.26 -2.17
CA GLN A 112 3.55 10.12 -1.98
C GLN A 112 3.97 10.03 -0.53
N GLN A 113 5.23 10.30 -0.22
CA GLN A 113 5.64 10.51 1.16
C GLN A 113 5.52 11.97 1.58
N GLY A 114 5.26 12.18 2.87
CA GLY A 114 5.19 13.48 3.52
C GLY A 114 5.67 13.42 4.96
N VAL A 115 5.56 14.55 5.66
CA VAL A 115 5.87 14.64 7.09
C VAL A 115 4.63 15.08 7.85
N LEU A 116 4.13 14.20 8.70
CA LEU A 116 3.15 14.53 9.73
C LEU A 116 3.88 15.23 10.88
N MET A 117 3.35 16.34 11.35
CA MET A 117 3.93 17.13 12.44
C MET A 117 2.83 17.71 13.33
N ARG A 118 3.20 18.34 14.45
CA ARG A 118 2.23 19.06 15.28
C ARG A 118 1.80 20.36 14.59
N VAL A 119 0.55 20.78 14.80
CA VAL A 119 0.04 22.07 14.29
C VAL A 119 0.90 23.27 14.75
N SER A 120 1.52 23.18 15.93
CA SER A 120 2.43 24.23 16.43
C SER A 120 3.68 24.43 15.58
N ASP A 121 4.06 23.40 14.83
CA ASP A 121 5.27 23.35 14.00
C ASP A 121 4.92 23.51 12.51
N ASP A 122 3.66 23.84 12.20
CA ASP A 122 3.23 24.15 10.83
C ASP A 122 4.02 25.34 10.26
N GLY A 123 4.41 25.23 8.99
CA GLY A 123 5.31 26.15 8.32
C GLY A 123 6.80 25.78 8.41
N SER A 124 7.16 24.75 9.18
CA SER A 124 8.50 24.14 9.10
C SER A 124 8.73 23.49 7.73
N SER A 125 9.99 23.39 7.35
CA SER A 125 10.44 22.85 6.08
C SER A 125 11.31 21.61 6.28
N ILE A 126 11.57 20.87 5.19
CA ILE A 126 12.47 19.72 5.29
C ILE A 126 13.90 20.14 5.70
N ASP A 127 14.29 21.39 5.44
CA ASP A 127 15.63 21.88 5.77
C ASP A 127 15.84 22.01 7.28
N ASP A 128 14.78 22.24 8.06
CA ASP A 128 14.84 22.28 9.53
C ASP A 128 15.13 20.88 10.13
N PHE A 129 14.69 19.82 9.44
CA PHE A 129 15.06 18.44 9.79
C PHE A 129 16.48 18.09 9.31
N LYS A 130 16.90 18.60 8.14
CA LYS A 130 18.26 18.37 7.60
C LYS A 130 19.35 19.07 8.41
N SER A 131 19.05 20.23 8.99
CA SER A 131 19.98 20.97 9.86
C SER A 131 20.16 20.29 11.22
N GLY A 132 19.23 19.42 11.63
CA GLY A 132 19.18 18.82 12.95
C GLY A 132 18.44 19.67 14.00
N ASP A 133 17.80 20.76 13.59
CA ASP A 133 16.98 21.60 14.48
C ASP A 133 15.67 20.89 14.88
N MET A 134 15.16 20.03 14.00
CA MET A 134 13.99 19.18 14.21
C MET A 134 14.34 17.69 14.03
N ARG A 135 13.72 16.83 14.84
CA ARG A 135 13.94 15.38 14.84
C ARG A 135 12.87 14.66 14.03
N LEU A 136 13.29 13.76 13.13
CA LEU A 136 12.37 12.97 12.31
C LEU A 136 12.18 11.57 12.90
N ALA A 137 11.02 10.96 12.68
CA ALA A 137 10.73 9.58 13.01
C ALA A 137 10.12 8.79 11.84
N SER A 138 10.25 7.47 11.88
CA SER A 138 9.56 6.56 10.97
C SER A 138 9.50 5.13 11.52
N GLN A 139 8.83 4.22 10.83
CA GLN A 139 8.85 2.79 11.12
C GLN A 139 10.09 2.12 10.51
N THR A 140 10.80 1.30 11.29
CA THR A 140 11.97 0.53 10.84
C THR A 140 11.66 -0.33 9.62
N GLY A 141 12.58 -0.39 8.65
CA GLY A 141 12.47 -1.30 7.50
C GLY A 141 11.45 -0.87 6.42
N THR A 142 10.99 0.38 6.47
CA THR A 142 10.10 0.98 5.47
C THR A 142 10.87 1.84 4.46
N THR A 143 10.25 2.11 3.31
CA THR A 143 10.75 3.10 2.35
C THR A 143 10.73 4.51 2.94
N ASN A 144 9.84 4.78 3.90
CA ASN A 144 9.82 6.04 4.66
C ASN A 144 11.04 6.20 5.56
N ALA A 145 11.46 5.15 6.26
CA ALA A 145 12.70 5.17 7.03
C ALA A 145 13.92 5.36 6.14
N ALA A 146 13.97 4.69 4.98
CA ALA A 146 15.06 4.84 4.02
C ALA A 146 15.17 6.29 3.49
N LEU A 147 14.05 6.89 3.08
CA LEU A 147 14.02 8.28 2.62
C LEU A 147 14.34 9.25 3.77
N GLY A 148 13.80 9.01 4.96
CA GLY A 148 14.11 9.80 6.15
C GLY A 148 15.62 9.80 6.43
N GLU A 149 16.26 8.64 6.37
CA GLU A 149 17.69 8.49 6.64
C GLU A 149 18.54 9.17 5.56
N GLU A 150 18.15 9.06 4.29
CA GLU A 150 18.77 9.79 3.19
C GLU A 150 18.71 11.31 3.41
N LEU A 151 17.55 11.80 3.85
CA LEU A 151 17.32 13.23 4.03
C LEU A 151 18.07 13.79 5.24
N VAL A 152 17.95 13.16 6.42
CA VAL A 152 18.39 13.76 7.69
C VAL A 152 19.58 13.05 8.34
N GLY A 153 19.99 11.90 7.80
CA GLY A 153 21.00 11.02 8.40
C GLY A 153 20.48 10.18 9.56
N ARG A 154 21.11 9.02 9.79
CA ARG A 154 20.69 8.05 10.82
C ARG A 154 20.59 8.64 12.23
N ASP A 155 21.49 9.55 12.58
CA ASP A 155 21.56 10.16 13.92
C ASP A 155 20.35 11.07 14.22
N ASN A 156 19.72 11.66 13.18
CA ASN A 156 18.56 12.54 13.33
C ASN A 156 17.22 11.87 12.97
N LEU A 157 17.24 10.54 12.75
CA LEU A 157 16.05 9.74 12.48
C LEU A 157 15.81 8.74 13.62
N GLN A 158 14.71 8.88 14.35
CA GLN A 158 14.29 7.89 15.33
C GLN A 158 13.41 6.82 14.68
N LEU A 159 13.73 5.55 14.90
CA LEU A 159 12.96 4.45 14.33
C LEU A 159 12.12 3.75 15.39
N PHE A 160 10.94 3.30 14.98
CA PHE A 160 9.98 2.56 15.79
C PHE A 160 9.57 1.28 15.09
N ASP A 161 9.09 0.29 15.85
CA ASP A 161 8.67 -0.99 15.28
C ASP A 161 7.32 -0.90 14.56
N ALA A 162 6.51 0.13 14.87
CA ALA A 162 5.20 0.38 14.27
C ALA A 162 4.95 1.89 14.08
N PHE A 163 4.24 2.27 13.02
CA PHE A 163 3.96 3.68 12.71
C PHE A 163 3.17 4.39 13.81
N ASN A 164 2.17 3.71 14.40
CA ASN A 164 1.38 4.28 15.50
C ASN A 164 2.26 4.70 16.70
N ASN A 165 3.35 3.97 16.98
CA ASN A 165 4.30 4.35 18.03
C ASN A 165 5.10 5.60 17.67
N ALA A 166 5.47 5.78 16.39
CA ALA A 166 6.11 7.01 15.92
C ALA A 166 5.17 8.22 16.01
N VAL A 167 3.88 8.03 15.70
CA VAL A 167 2.84 9.06 15.85
C VAL A 167 2.64 9.42 17.33
N VAL A 168 2.61 8.45 18.23
CA VAL A 168 2.53 8.71 19.68
C VAL A 168 3.75 9.51 20.17
N ALA A 169 4.95 9.19 19.69
CA ALA A 169 6.16 9.95 20.03
C ALA A 169 6.09 11.40 19.53
N LEU A 170 5.52 11.62 18.33
CA LEU A 170 5.27 12.97 17.81
C LEU A 170 4.30 13.75 18.70
N GLN A 171 3.20 13.13 19.12
CA GLN A 171 2.21 13.74 20.02
C GLN A 171 2.83 14.13 21.37
N ASN A 172 3.73 13.30 21.88
CA ASN A 172 4.42 13.54 23.16
C ASN A 172 5.53 14.60 23.08
N GLY A 173 5.94 15.01 21.87
CA GLY A 173 7.06 15.94 21.71
C GLY A 173 8.44 15.28 21.74
N ASP A 174 8.52 13.94 21.63
CA ASP A 174 9.80 13.22 21.62
C ASP A 174 10.53 13.36 20.28
N VAL A 175 9.77 13.60 19.21
CA VAL A 175 10.20 13.89 17.83
C VAL A 175 9.32 15.00 17.26
N ASP A 176 9.76 15.64 16.17
CA ASP A 176 9.10 16.82 15.61
C ASP A 176 8.34 16.54 14.31
N GLY A 177 8.62 15.40 13.67
CA GLY A 177 7.89 14.94 12.51
C GLY A 177 7.98 13.44 12.34
N VAL A 178 6.98 12.86 11.67
CA VAL A 178 6.99 11.46 11.22
C VAL A 178 6.96 11.47 9.69
N ILE A 179 8.01 10.93 9.06
CA ILE A 179 7.98 10.66 7.63
C ILE A 179 7.19 9.38 7.37
N ILE A 180 6.15 9.52 6.55
CA ILE A 180 5.08 8.53 6.35
C ILE A 180 4.41 8.79 4.99
N ASP A 181 3.69 7.82 4.43
CA ASP A 181 2.92 8.08 3.21
C ASP A 181 1.81 9.10 3.49
N SER A 182 1.62 10.03 2.57
CA SER A 182 0.70 11.16 2.68
C SER A 182 -0.74 10.72 2.87
N THR A 183 -1.10 9.55 2.34
CA THR A 183 -2.43 8.94 2.51
C THR A 183 -2.68 8.54 3.96
N SER A 184 -1.69 7.98 4.65
CA SER A 184 -1.75 7.65 6.07
C SER A 184 -1.55 8.89 6.95
N ALA A 185 -0.68 9.82 6.53
CA ALA A 185 -0.51 11.12 7.18
C ALA A 185 -1.85 11.86 7.29
N ALA A 186 -2.63 11.89 6.19
CA ALA A 186 -3.95 12.53 6.16
C ALA A 186 -4.96 11.84 7.09
N ALA A 187 -4.92 10.51 7.22
CA ALA A 187 -5.78 9.80 8.16
C ALA A 187 -5.44 10.15 9.61
N TYR A 188 -4.16 10.20 9.97
CA TYR A 188 -3.73 10.64 11.30
C TYR A 188 -4.02 12.12 11.57
N GLU A 189 -3.88 13.00 10.57
CA GLU A 189 -4.30 14.39 10.66
C GLU A 189 -5.81 14.51 10.93
N GLN A 190 -6.63 13.68 10.28
CA GLN A 190 -8.08 13.63 10.52
C GLN A 190 -8.41 13.08 11.92
N GLU A 191 -7.75 12.01 12.35
CA GLU A 191 -7.94 11.40 13.67
C GLU A 191 -7.57 12.37 14.79
N PHE A 192 -6.46 13.09 14.63
CA PHE A 192 -5.92 14.05 15.60
C PHE A 192 -6.14 15.50 15.14
N ALA A 193 -7.32 15.79 14.60
CA ALA A 193 -7.65 17.09 14.04
C ALA A 193 -7.45 18.23 15.05
N GLY A 194 -6.63 19.21 14.66
CA GLY A 194 -6.28 20.35 15.50
C GLY A 194 -5.04 20.14 16.39
N GLU A 195 -4.48 18.93 16.40
CA GLU A 195 -3.24 18.59 17.11
C GLU A 195 -2.11 18.28 16.13
N LEU A 196 -2.38 17.48 15.10
CA LEU A 196 -1.44 17.13 14.04
C LEU A 196 -1.85 17.72 12.69
N THR A 197 -0.86 17.90 11.81
CA THR A 197 -1.03 18.44 10.46
C THR A 197 -0.01 17.81 9.50
N VAL A 198 -0.34 17.71 8.22
CA VAL A 198 0.63 17.29 7.19
C VAL A 198 1.36 18.53 6.65
N GLY A 199 2.50 18.87 7.25
CA GLY A 199 3.21 20.12 6.92
C GLY A 199 4.13 20.04 5.69
N ILE A 200 4.58 18.83 5.32
CA ILE A 200 5.44 18.61 4.14
C ILE A 200 4.85 17.48 3.30
N THR A 201 4.80 17.67 1.99
CA THR A 201 4.19 16.70 1.04
C THR A 201 5.05 16.52 -0.20
N GLY A 202 4.83 15.43 -0.94
CA GLY A 202 5.40 15.24 -2.27
C GLY A 202 6.90 14.95 -2.25
N LEU A 203 7.39 14.27 -1.21
CA LEU A 203 8.79 13.88 -1.07
C LEU A 203 9.18 12.72 -1.99
N SER A 204 8.20 11.92 -2.40
CA SER A 204 8.37 10.77 -3.30
C SER A 204 7.10 10.51 -4.11
N SER A 205 7.14 9.46 -4.94
CA SER A 205 6.00 8.91 -5.66
C SER A 205 6.17 7.39 -5.73
N ASP A 206 5.44 6.69 -4.89
CA ASP A 206 5.71 5.31 -4.52
C ASP A 206 4.53 4.41 -4.95
N PRO A 207 4.73 3.49 -5.91
CA PRO A 207 3.71 2.51 -6.28
C PRO A 207 3.59 1.44 -5.19
N LEU A 208 2.37 1.12 -4.78
CA LEU A 208 2.08 0.03 -3.84
C LEU A 208 1.61 -1.21 -4.60
N GLY A 209 2.06 -2.39 -4.16
CA GLY A 209 1.72 -3.68 -4.76
C GLY A 209 1.31 -4.72 -3.72
N LEU A 210 0.48 -5.67 -4.13
CA LEU A 210 0.18 -6.87 -3.35
C LEU A 210 1.38 -7.82 -3.46
N VAL A 211 1.76 -8.48 -2.36
CA VAL A 211 3.02 -9.22 -2.28
C VAL A 211 2.77 -10.73 -2.23
N PHE A 212 3.52 -11.47 -3.03
CA PHE A 212 3.45 -12.92 -3.17
C PHE A 212 4.82 -13.56 -2.94
N GLN A 213 4.84 -14.87 -2.67
CA GLN A 213 6.08 -15.62 -2.71
C GLN A 213 6.64 -15.63 -4.14
N GLU A 214 7.96 -15.55 -4.27
CA GLU A 214 8.66 -15.64 -5.55
C GLU A 214 8.23 -16.89 -6.35
N GLY A 215 7.78 -16.68 -7.57
CA GLY A 215 7.31 -17.70 -8.50
C GLY A 215 5.92 -18.28 -8.22
N ASP A 216 5.13 -17.69 -7.30
CA ASP A 216 3.76 -18.15 -7.04
C ASP A 216 2.80 -17.69 -8.14
N SER A 217 2.18 -18.65 -8.83
CA SER A 217 1.23 -18.38 -9.92
C SER A 217 -0.01 -17.60 -9.49
N ILE A 218 -0.29 -17.50 -8.18
CA ILE A 218 -1.43 -16.72 -7.68
C ILE A 218 -1.30 -15.22 -7.98
N GLN A 219 -0.08 -14.71 -8.21
CA GLN A 219 0.16 -13.33 -8.64
C GLN A 219 -0.60 -13.00 -9.93
N ASP A 220 -0.58 -13.91 -10.92
CA ASP A 220 -1.27 -13.71 -12.21
C ASP A 220 -2.79 -13.62 -12.02
N ASP A 221 -3.35 -14.49 -11.16
CA ASP A 221 -4.78 -14.48 -10.84
C ASP A 221 -5.19 -13.16 -10.18
N PHE A 222 -4.37 -12.64 -9.25
CA PHE A 222 -4.60 -11.34 -8.62
C PHE A 222 -4.45 -10.17 -9.59
N ASN A 223 -3.52 -10.22 -10.53
CA ASN A 223 -3.39 -9.21 -11.58
C ASN A 223 -4.63 -9.18 -12.49
N GLU A 224 -5.19 -10.34 -12.84
CA GLU A 224 -6.45 -10.40 -13.60
C GLU A 224 -7.63 -9.81 -12.79
N GLY A 225 -7.74 -10.15 -11.51
CA GLY A 225 -8.75 -9.59 -10.62
C GLY A 225 -8.60 -8.07 -10.43
N LEU A 226 -7.37 -7.58 -10.25
CA LEU A 226 -7.05 -6.16 -10.15
C LEU A 226 -7.45 -5.42 -11.42
N ALA A 227 -7.08 -5.94 -12.59
CA ALA A 227 -7.48 -5.38 -13.88
C ALA A 227 -9.01 -5.31 -14.02
N ALA A 228 -9.73 -6.34 -13.54
CA ALA A 228 -11.19 -6.36 -13.59
C ALA A 228 -11.85 -5.27 -12.71
N ILE A 229 -11.37 -5.06 -11.48
CA ILE A 229 -11.92 -4.02 -10.59
C ILE A 229 -11.52 -2.60 -11.01
N ILE A 230 -10.42 -2.46 -11.74
CA ILE A 230 -10.06 -1.19 -12.40
C ILE A 230 -10.99 -0.94 -13.58
N ALA A 231 -11.20 -1.94 -14.44
CA ALA A 231 -11.96 -1.81 -15.69
C ALA A 231 -13.43 -1.45 -15.47
N ASP A 232 -14.05 -1.91 -14.39
CA ASP A 232 -15.47 -1.61 -14.09
C ASP A 232 -15.70 -0.44 -13.15
N GLY A 233 -14.64 0.21 -12.68
CA GLY A 233 -14.70 1.39 -11.82
C GLY A 233 -14.76 1.11 -10.32
N THR A 234 -14.80 -0.16 -9.89
CA THR A 234 -14.81 -0.54 -8.46
C THR A 234 -13.61 0.07 -7.72
N MET A 235 -12.40 0.02 -8.30
CA MET A 235 -11.21 0.63 -7.70
C MET A 235 -11.39 2.13 -7.44
N GLN A 236 -12.01 2.85 -8.37
CA GLN A 236 -12.27 4.29 -8.22
C GLN A 236 -13.28 4.57 -7.09
N GLU A 237 -14.28 3.72 -6.91
CA GLU A 237 -15.23 3.81 -5.80
C GLU A 237 -14.55 3.57 -4.45
N LEU A 238 -13.62 2.59 -4.38
CA LEU A 238 -12.83 2.34 -3.19
C LEU A 238 -11.93 3.52 -2.84
N VAL A 239 -11.24 4.12 -3.82
CA VAL A 239 -10.42 5.32 -3.57
C VAL A 239 -11.26 6.47 -3.02
N VAL A 240 -12.47 6.70 -3.56
CA VAL A 240 -13.38 7.75 -3.07
C VAL A 240 -13.91 7.44 -1.67
N LYS A 241 -14.15 6.15 -1.36
CA LYS A 241 -14.60 5.72 -0.03
C LYS A 241 -13.57 6.07 1.05
N TRP A 242 -12.29 5.83 0.79
CA TRP A 242 -11.21 5.98 1.77
C TRP A 242 -10.54 7.35 1.79
N TRP A 243 -10.60 8.08 0.68
CA TRP A 243 -10.13 9.48 0.59
C TRP A 243 -11.21 10.37 -0.05
N PRO A 244 -12.33 10.63 0.66
CA PRO A 244 -13.35 11.55 0.19
C PRO A 244 -12.80 12.98 0.09
N LYS A 245 -13.19 13.70 -0.97
CA LYS A 245 -12.83 15.11 -1.17
C LYS A 245 -13.52 16.04 -0.18
#